data_AF-A0A2S7TZE4-F1
#
_entry.id   AF-A0A2S7TZE4-F1
#
_cell.length_a   1.000
_cell.length_b   1.000
_cell.length_c   1.000
_cell.angle_alpha   90.00
_cell.angle_beta   90.00
_cell.angle_gamma   90.00
#
_symmetry.space_group_name_H-M   'P 1'
#
loop_
_entity.id
_entity.type
_entity.pdbx_description
1 polymer ?
#
loop_
_entity_poly.entity_id
_entity_poly.type
_entity_poly.pdbx_seq_one_letter_code
_entity_poly.pdbx_strand_id
1 'polypeptide(L)'
;MGDKEFLASTDEWFLPCNLYTAPDGTLWMVDMYFGLLQHKAYMTSYPRKQYLSRGLDKPKPSTGRIYRIRYSSNKPSTVPGLEGMEPGRLVEFLSHINRTIRDTAQRLIVESGDISIENELVKLAADISKPLGQIHALWALEGLGRFPAAAFHPAIKSQNDAVVNTALDVMALARTNDEGISKILKAAPMKPSNMHTLVRAMATNGLADQALDIILKNSEVKYINEAFISGLGSDAKAFQQKHGKLANKALENILASAAKTAKTKTAVDGAHLKSEALASFKRGKESYITKAACFGCHGGNGAGLPNLGPPLAPSEWVAGDPERLAKLMLVGMTGPVTVNGTKYTPAAVMPGIKHNPALKDQDVADVMTYIRNAWGNKAEPVSASLVKKTRAATKDRSTPYQEKDLRP
;
A
#
# COMPACT_ATOMS: atom_id res chain seq x y z
N MET A 1 -21.70 -3.56 -32.00
CA MET A 1 -20.83 -4.69 -31.56
C MET A 1 -21.74 -5.72 -30.95
N GLY A 2 -21.93 -6.89 -31.56
CA GLY A 2 -22.85 -7.90 -31.01
C GLY A 2 -23.30 -9.00 -31.96
N ASP A 3 -23.17 -8.84 -33.28
CA ASP A 3 -23.81 -9.77 -34.22
C ASP A 3 -22.98 -11.03 -34.55
N LYS A 4 -21.73 -11.13 -34.04
CA LYS A 4 -20.85 -12.28 -34.24
C LYS A 4 -19.99 -12.54 -33.02
N GLU A 5 -19.84 -13.82 -32.67
CA GLU A 5 -18.88 -14.26 -31.66
C GLU A 5 -17.44 -13.95 -32.11
N PHE A 6 -16.62 -13.45 -31.19
CA PHE A 6 -15.22 -13.09 -31.45
C PHE A 6 -14.34 -14.31 -31.75
N LEU A 7 -14.60 -15.43 -31.07
CA LEU A 7 -13.87 -16.68 -31.21
C LEU A 7 -14.73 -17.85 -30.74
N ALA A 8 -14.73 -18.95 -31.49
CA ALA A 8 -15.33 -20.22 -31.10
C ALA A 8 -14.35 -21.35 -31.39
N SER A 9 -14.47 -22.45 -30.64
CA SER A 9 -13.64 -23.65 -30.80
C SER A 9 -14.50 -24.90 -30.71
N THR A 10 -14.19 -25.89 -31.54
CA THR A 10 -14.74 -27.25 -31.44
C THR A 10 -13.90 -28.17 -30.55
N ASP A 11 -12.71 -27.72 -30.14
CA ASP A 11 -11.85 -28.43 -29.17
C ASP A 11 -12.43 -28.26 -27.77
N GLU A 12 -12.96 -29.34 -27.21
CA GLU A 12 -13.62 -29.35 -25.90
C GLU A 12 -12.71 -29.03 -24.71
N TRP A 13 -11.40 -29.09 -24.92
CA TRP A 13 -10.43 -28.71 -23.91
C TRP A 13 -10.11 -27.22 -23.94
N PHE A 14 -10.57 -26.50 -24.97
CA PHE A 14 -10.40 -25.06 -25.09
C PHE A 14 -11.18 -24.34 -23.98
N LEU A 15 -10.43 -23.76 -23.05
CA LEU A 15 -10.95 -23.13 -21.85
C LEU A 15 -10.24 -21.77 -21.63
N PRO A 16 -10.56 -20.76 -22.47
CA PRO A 16 -9.98 -19.44 -22.35
C PRO A 16 -10.39 -18.81 -21.01
N CYS A 17 -9.40 -18.43 -20.21
CA CYS A 17 -9.64 -17.88 -18.87
C CYS A 17 -9.34 -16.38 -18.77
N ASN A 18 -8.42 -15.86 -19.60
CA ASN A 18 -8.04 -14.45 -19.55
C ASN A 18 -7.64 -13.89 -20.93
N LEU A 19 -7.82 -12.58 -21.07
CA LEU A 19 -7.37 -11.79 -22.21
C LEU A 19 -6.48 -10.64 -21.72
N TYR A 20 -5.40 -10.36 -22.45
CA TYR A 20 -4.47 -9.26 -22.19
C TYR A 20 -4.12 -8.50 -23.46
N THR A 21 -4.00 -7.18 -23.37
CA THR A 21 -3.32 -6.41 -24.43
C THR A 21 -1.82 -6.67 -24.34
N ALA A 22 -1.25 -7.28 -25.37
CA ALA A 22 0.18 -7.56 -25.45
C ALA A 22 0.99 -6.28 -25.66
N PRO A 23 2.27 -6.21 -25.25
CA PRO A 23 3.13 -5.03 -25.43
C PRO A 23 3.27 -4.57 -26.90
N ASP A 24 3.12 -5.50 -27.84
CA ASP A 24 3.19 -5.28 -29.29
C ASP A 24 1.85 -4.86 -29.94
N GLY A 25 0.82 -4.64 -29.12
CA GLY A 25 -0.53 -4.26 -29.57
C GLY A 25 -1.42 -5.42 -30.03
N THR A 26 -0.95 -6.67 -29.97
CA THR A 26 -1.78 -7.86 -30.21
C THR A 26 -2.61 -8.22 -28.97
N LEU A 27 -3.54 -9.16 -29.10
CA LEU A 27 -4.32 -9.68 -27.99
C LEU A 27 -3.74 -11.03 -27.56
N TRP A 28 -3.29 -11.16 -26.32
CA TRP A 28 -2.97 -12.45 -25.73
C TRP A 28 -4.22 -13.07 -25.12
N MET A 29 -4.44 -14.36 -25.40
CA MET A 29 -5.48 -15.15 -24.76
C MET A 29 -4.83 -16.32 -24.05
N VAL A 30 -5.03 -16.37 -22.74
CA VAL A 30 -4.59 -17.49 -21.90
C VAL A 30 -5.70 -18.51 -21.89
N ASP A 31 -5.37 -19.73 -22.29
CA ASP A 31 -6.23 -20.87 -22.29
C ASP A 31 -5.63 -21.92 -21.36
N MET A 32 -6.37 -22.25 -20.30
CA MET A 32 -5.92 -23.22 -19.31
C MET A 32 -5.79 -24.63 -19.91
N TYR A 33 -6.47 -24.85 -21.04
CA TYR A 33 -6.50 -26.08 -21.81
C TYR A 33 -6.83 -27.31 -20.97
N PHE A 34 -8.02 -27.29 -20.36
CA PHE A 34 -8.38 -28.19 -19.28
C PHE A 34 -9.73 -28.86 -19.55
N GLY A 35 -9.78 -30.18 -19.52
CA GLY A 35 -10.97 -30.95 -19.86
C GLY A 35 -12.06 -30.97 -18.78
N LEU A 36 -11.73 -30.81 -17.50
CA LEU A 36 -12.71 -30.85 -16.39
C LEU A 36 -12.36 -29.85 -15.29
N LEU A 37 -13.01 -28.68 -15.23
CA LEU A 37 -12.83 -27.70 -14.16
C LEU A 37 -13.66 -28.02 -12.90
N GLN A 38 -13.60 -29.26 -12.42
CA GLN A 38 -14.27 -29.69 -11.19
C GLN A 38 -13.55 -30.87 -10.55
N HIS A 39 -13.53 -30.90 -9.22
CA HIS A 39 -12.98 -32.05 -8.50
C HIS A 39 -13.88 -33.28 -8.70
N LYS A 40 -13.28 -34.43 -9.08
CA LYS A 40 -13.99 -35.67 -9.45
C LYS A 40 -14.96 -36.18 -8.38
N ALA A 41 -14.73 -35.83 -7.10
CA ALA A 41 -15.56 -36.24 -5.97
C ALA A 41 -16.95 -35.56 -5.91
N TYR A 42 -17.13 -34.40 -6.55
CA TYR A 42 -18.38 -33.63 -6.46
C TYR A 42 -19.24 -33.71 -7.74
N MET A 43 -18.95 -34.67 -8.62
CA MET A 43 -19.69 -34.86 -9.87
C MET A 43 -20.80 -35.90 -9.72
N THR A 44 -21.99 -35.59 -10.23
CA THR A 44 -23.07 -36.57 -10.35
C THR A 44 -22.74 -37.63 -11.41
N SER A 45 -23.47 -38.75 -11.40
CA SER A 45 -23.19 -39.90 -12.26
C SER A 45 -23.32 -39.58 -13.76
N TYR A 46 -24.23 -38.69 -14.15
CA TYR A 46 -24.45 -38.30 -15.54
C TYR A 46 -23.27 -37.50 -16.15
N PRO A 47 -22.85 -36.34 -15.60
CA PRO A 47 -21.68 -35.62 -16.08
C PRO A 47 -20.44 -36.50 -16.09
N ARG A 48 -20.19 -37.28 -15.02
CA ARG A 48 -19.01 -38.15 -14.94
C ARG A 48 -18.90 -39.10 -16.13
N LYS A 49 -20.01 -39.72 -16.57
CA LYS A 49 -20.02 -40.57 -17.76
C LYS A 49 -19.65 -39.80 -19.04
N GLN A 50 -20.13 -38.56 -19.19
CA GLN A 50 -19.83 -37.71 -20.35
C GLN A 50 -18.34 -37.31 -20.42
N TYR A 51 -17.74 -36.91 -19.30
CA TYR A 51 -16.32 -36.54 -19.27
C TYR A 51 -15.42 -37.76 -19.54
N LEU A 52 -15.78 -38.94 -18.99
CA LEU A 52 -15.04 -40.18 -19.19
C LEU A 52 -15.13 -40.68 -20.64
N SER A 53 -16.31 -40.67 -21.25
CA SER A 53 -16.49 -41.13 -22.64
C SER A 53 -15.72 -40.28 -23.66
N ARG A 54 -15.49 -39.00 -23.33
CA ARG A 54 -14.76 -38.02 -24.14
C ARG A 54 -13.29 -37.87 -23.73
N GLY A 55 -12.85 -38.62 -22.71
CA GLY A 55 -11.47 -38.64 -22.22
C GLY A 55 -10.99 -37.32 -21.58
N LEU A 56 -11.91 -36.45 -21.17
CA LEU A 56 -11.63 -35.11 -20.63
C LEU A 56 -11.02 -35.12 -19.22
N ASP A 57 -10.99 -36.28 -18.57
CA ASP A 57 -10.47 -36.45 -17.21
C ASP A 57 -9.02 -36.96 -17.17
N LYS A 58 -8.41 -37.14 -18.35
CA LYS A 58 -7.03 -37.59 -18.53
C LYS A 58 -6.04 -36.43 -18.33
N PRO A 59 -4.81 -36.68 -17.85
CA PRO A 59 -3.76 -35.67 -17.91
C PRO A 59 -3.31 -35.47 -19.36
N LYS A 60 -3.21 -34.22 -19.82
CA LYS A 60 -2.54 -33.88 -21.09
C LYS A 60 -1.10 -33.41 -20.83
N PRO A 61 -0.17 -33.56 -21.79
CA PRO A 61 1.22 -33.17 -21.61
C PRO A 61 1.49 -31.65 -21.55
N SER A 62 0.53 -30.80 -21.96
CA SER A 62 0.73 -29.35 -22.06
C SER A 62 0.15 -28.59 -20.86
N THR A 63 0.93 -27.66 -20.30
CA THR A 63 0.58 -26.83 -19.14
C THR A 63 -0.28 -25.60 -19.47
N GLY A 64 -1.22 -25.71 -20.42
CA GLY A 64 -2.00 -24.60 -20.97
C GLY A 64 -1.46 -24.06 -22.31
N ARG A 65 -2.16 -23.09 -22.89
CA ARG A 65 -1.87 -22.43 -24.18
C ARG A 65 -1.94 -20.92 -24.04
N ILE A 66 -1.05 -20.19 -24.72
CA ILE A 66 -1.17 -18.73 -24.89
C ILE A 66 -1.28 -18.44 -26.39
N TYR A 67 -2.41 -17.91 -26.80
CA TYR A 67 -2.63 -17.47 -28.17
C TYR A 67 -2.26 -16.00 -28.32
N ARG A 68 -1.63 -15.65 -29.44
CA ARG A 68 -1.39 -14.27 -29.85
C ARG A 68 -2.27 -13.95 -31.06
N ILE A 69 -3.34 -13.20 -30.82
CA ILE A 69 -4.39 -12.89 -31.79
C ILE A 69 -4.15 -11.50 -32.38
N ARG A 70 -4.20 -11.40 -33.71
CA ARG A 70 -4.11 -10.15 -34.45
C ARG A 70 -4.87 -10.24 -35.77
N TYR A 71 -5.26 -9.09 -36.32
CA TYR A 71 -5.63 -9.04 -37.74
C TYR A 71 -4.42 -9.38 -38.61
N SER A 72 -4.62 -10.21 -39.64
CA SER A 72 -3.55 -10.64 -40.56
C SER A 72 -2.87 -9.45 -41.24
N SER A 73 -3.63 -8.39 -41.55
CA SER A 73 -3.15 -7.13 -42.13
C SER A 73 -2.35 -6.24 -41.16
N ASN A 74 -2.52 -6.40 -39.84
CA ASN A 74 -1.84 -5.56 -38.85
C ASN A 74 -0.51 -6.19 -38.42
N LYS A 75 0.61 -5.53 -38.74
CA LYS A 75 1.92 -5.92 -38.21
C LYS A 75 2.00 -5.60 -36.71
N PRO A 76 2.55 -6.49 -35.88
CA PRO A 76 2.81 -6.17 -34.48
C PRO A 76 3.76 -4.98 -34.33
N SER A 77 3.51 -4.13 -33.34
CA SER A 77 4.39 -3.03 -33.01
C SER A 77 5.69 -3.52 -32.37
N THR A 78 6.77 -2.76 -32.54
CA THR A 78 8.02 -3.00 -31.82
C THR A 78 7.81 -2.80 -30.33
N VAL A 79 8.25 -3.77 -29.53
CA VAL A 79 8.19 -3.69 -28.06
C VAL A 79 9.48 -3.06 -27.55
N PRO A 80 9.42 -1.91 -26.85
CA PRO A 80 10.61 -1.33 -26.23
C PRO A 80 11.07 -2.21 -25.07
N GLY A 81 12.38 -2.48 -25.00
CA GLY A 81 12.99 -3.12 -23.83
C GLY A 81 13.12 -2.09 -22.71
N LEU A 82 12.29 -2.19 -21.68
CA LEU A 82 12.29 -1.26 -20.54
C LEU A 82 13.17 -1.73 -19.38
N GLU A 83 13.50 -3.01 -19.34
CA GLU A 83 14.34 -3.61 -18.29
C GLU A 83 15.76 -3.00 -18.31
N GLY A 84 16.26 -2.64 -17.12
CA GLY A 84 17.57 -2.02 -16.97
C GLY A 84 17.69 -0.59 -17.51
N MET A 85 16.60 0.02 -17.98
CA MET A 85 16.60 1.40 -18.44
C MET A 85 16.66 2.38 -17.26
N GLU A 86 17.43 3.45 -17.41
CA GLU A 86 17.53 4.52 -16.40
C GLU A 86 16.14 5.13 -16.07
N PRO A 87 15.81 5.38 -14.78
CA PRO A 87 14.50 5.88 -14.36
C PRO A 87 14.03 7.13 -15.12
N GLY A 88 14.93 8.07 -15.42
CA GLY A 88 14.59 9.28 -16.17
C GLY A 88 14.11 9.00 -17.60
N ARG A 89 14.63 7.95 -18.24
CA ARG A 89 14.19 7.52 -19.59
C ARG A 89 12.83 6.81 -19.55
N LEU A 90 12.52 6.11 -18.46
CA LEU A 90 11.23 5.44 -18.27
C LEU A 90 10.05 6.42 -18.25
N VAL A 91 10.27 7.68 -17.85
CA VAL A 91 9.23 8.74 -17.83
C VAL A 91 8.60 8.95 -19.23
N GLU A 92 9.39 8.80 -20.30
CA GLU A 92 8.89 8.94 -21.68
C GLU A 92 7.81 7.92 -22.03
N PHE A 93 7.87 6.74 -21.41
CA PHE A 93 6.94 5.64 -21.66
C PHE A 93 5.65 5.73 -20.86
N LEU A 94 5.54 6.63 -19.87
CA LEU A 94 4.31 6.85 -19.11
C LEU A 94 3.17 7.44 -19.94
N SER A 95 3.46 7.97 -21.14
CA SER A 95 2.45 8.45 -22.09
C SER A 95 2.18 7.50 -23.26
N HIS A 96 2.83 6.34 -23.29
CA HIS A 96 2.76 5.41 -24.42
C HIS A 96 1.33 4.92 -24.67
N ILE A 97 0.86 4.71 -25.90
CA ILE A 97 -0.55 4.31 -26.15
C ILE A 97 -0.89 2.91 -25.62
N ASN A 98 0.07 1.99 -25.65
CA ASN A 98 -0.07 0.64 -25.10
C ASN A 98 0.01 0.66 -23.57
N ARG A 99 -1.06 0.17 -22.92
CA ARG A 99 -1.16 0.10 -21.45
C ARG A 99 -0.04 -0.72 -20.82
N THR A 100 0.30 -1.88 -21.37
CA THR A 100 1.33 -2.75 -20.80
C THR A 100 2.69 -2.07 -20.74
N ILE A 101 3.02 -1.24 -21.73
CA ILE A 101 4.24 -0.44 -21.73
C ILE A 101 4.19 0.65 -20.65
N ARG A 102 3.08 1.40 -20.53
CA ARG A 102 2.92 2.43 -19.48
C ARG A 102 2.96 1.85 -18.07
N ASP A 103 2.19 0.79 -17.83
CA ASP A 103 2.08 0.12 -16.53
C ASP A 103 3.45 -0.45 -16.12
N THR A 104 4.20 -1.02 -17.08
CA THR A 104 5.56 -1.52 -16.82
C THR A 104 6.53 -0.38 -16.50
N ALA A 105 6.49 0.72 -17.26
CA ALA A 105 7.34 1.89 -16.99
C ALA A 105 7.06 2.49 -15.60
N GLN A 106 5.78 2.64 -15.23
CA GLN A 106 5.39 3.12 -13.90
C GLN A 106 5.89 2.18 -12.80
N ARG A 107 5.70 0.86 -12.95
CA ARG A 107 6.18 -0.13 -11.99
C ARG A 107 7.70 -0.02 -11.79
N LEU A 108 8.47 0.00 -12.88
CA LEU A 108 9.93 0.08 -12.82
C LEU A 108 10.41 1.39 -12.18
N ILE A 109 9.74 2.51 -12.44
CA ILE A 109 10.00 3.78 -11.75
C ILE A 109 9.79 3.63 -10.24
N VAL A 110 8.65 3.09 -9.81
CA VAL A 110 8.34 2.93 -8.38
C VAL A 110 9.31 1.95 -7.70
N GLU A 111 9.61 0.81 -8.34
CA GLU A 111 10.54 -0.21 -7.84
C GLU A 111 11.98 0.33 -7.72
N SER A 112 12.37 1.30 -8.57
CA SER A 112 13.69 1.92 -8.49
C SER A 112 13.89 2.74 -7.20
N GLY A 113 12.81 3.31 -6.65
CA GLY A 113 12.86 4.24 -5.53
C GLY A 113 13.63 5.54 -5.82
N ASP A 114 13.99 5.81 -7.08
CA ASP A 114 14.81 6.95 -7.45
C ASP A 114 13.99 8.24 -7.40
N ILE A 115 14.20 9.03 -6.35
CA ILE A 115 13.52 10.32 -6.17
C ILE A 115 14.15 11.46 -6.99
N SER A 116 15.30 11.23 -7.63
CA SER A 116 15.97 12.27 -8.43
C SER A 116 15.16 12.69 -9.66
N ILE A 117 14.27 11.83 -10.13
CA ILE A 117 13.39 12.05 -11.30
C ILE A 117 12.08 12.78 -10.96
N GLU A 118 11.93 13.30 -9.73
CA GLU A 118 10.71 14.00 -9.31
C GLU A 118 10.37 15.17 -10.26
N ASN A 119 11.37 15.92 -10.71
CA ASN A 119 11.16 17.08 -11.58
C ASN A 119 10.58 16.69 -12.94
N GLU A 120 11.03 15.58 -13.50
CA GLU A 120 10.57 15.00 -14.77
C GLU A 120 9.11 14.54 -14.62
N LEU A 121 8.78 13.88 -13.51
CA LEU A 121 7.42 13.45 -13.21
C LEU A 121 6.48 14.63 -12.98
N VAL A 122 6.92 15.67 -12.26
CA VAL A 122 6.13 16.91 -12.07
C VAL A 122 5.85 17.60 -13.40
N LYS A 123 6.85 17.69 -14.29
CA LYS A 123 6.68 18.25 -15.64
C LYS A 123 5.65 17.44 -16.44
N LEU A 124 5.70 16.11 -16.38
CA LEU A 124 4.74 15.26 -17.08
C LEU A 124 3.33 15.36 -16.47
N ALA A 125 3.20 15.43 -15.15
CA ALA A 125 1.93 15.65 -14.46
C ALA A 125 1.28 16.99 -14.85
N ALA A 126 2.10 18.00 -15.17
CA ALA A 126 1.65 19.30 -15.63
C ALA A 126 1.32 19.39 -17.14
N ASP A 127 1.70 18.39 -17.95
CA ASP A 127 1.52 18.40 -19.40
C ASP A 127 0.08 18.01 -19.79
N ILE A 128 -0.78 19.01 -19.96
CA ILE A 128 -2.19 18.85 -20.32
C ILE A 128 -2.43 18.19 -21.69
N SER A 129 -1.41 18.11 -22.54
CA SER A 129 -1.51 17.44 -23.85
C SER A 129 -1.45 15.91 -23.73
N LYS A 130 -1.06 15.38 -22.57
CA LYS A 130 -0.83 13.94 -22.32
C LYS A 130 -1.63 13.42 -21.13
N PRO A 131 -2.96 13.29 -21.22
CA PRO A 131 -3.80 12.90 -20.08
C PRO A 131 -3.40 11.55 -19.46
N LEU A 132 -3.03 10.56 -20.27
CA LEU A 132 -2.50 9.28 -19.77
C LEU A 132 -1.16 9.48 -19.04
N GLY A 133 -0.26 10.28 -19.61
CA GLY A 133 1.00 10.65 -18.99
C GLY A 133 0.81 11.34 -17.64
N GLN A 134 -0.15 12.27 -17.54
CA GLN A 134 -0.48 12.94 -16.28
C GLN A 134 -0.92 11.94 -15.22
N ILE A 135 -1.85 11.03 -15.56
CA ILE A 135 -2.35 10.00 -14.63
C ILE A 135 -1.20 9.13 -14.12
N HIS A 136 -0.37 8.60 -15.03
CA HIS A 136 0.74 7.73 -14.66
C HIS A 136 1.84 8.47 -13.88
N ALA A 137 2.11 9.74 -14.19
CA ALA A 137 3.07 10.55 -13.45
C ALA A 137 2.59 10.82 -12.01
N LEU A 138 1.30 11.11 -11.80
CA LEU A 138 0.73 11.31 -10.48
C LEU A 138 0.81 10.03 -9.62
N TRP A 139 0.52 8.86 -10.21
CA TRP A 139 0.67 7.57 -9.54
C TRP A 139 2.12 7.17 -9.29
N ALA A 140 3.05 7.53 -10.18
CA ALA A 140 4.48 7.31 -9.97
C ALA A 140 5.00 8.17 -8.79
N LEU A 141 4.59 9.45 -8.72
CA LEU A 141 4.91 10.32 -7.59
C LEU A 141 4.38 9.75 -6.27
N GLU A 142 3.13 9.27 -6.25
CA GLU A 142 2.53 8.60 -5.09
C GLU A 142 3.32 7.36 -4.67
N GLY A 143 3.65 6.48 -5.62
CA GLY A 143 4.43 5.26 -5.36
C GLY A 143 5.84 5.55 -4.84
N LEU A 144 6.42 6.70 -5.18
CA LEU A 144 7.68 7.22 -4.63
C LEU A 144 7.51 7.99 -3.31
N GLY A 145 6.29 8.11 -2.79
CA GLY A 145 5.98 8.84 -1.56
C GLY A 145 6.10 10.37 -1.70
N ARG A 146 5.97 10.90 -2.91
CA ARG A 146 6.14 12.32 -3.24
C ARG A 146 4.79 12.97 -3.56
N PHE A 147 4.51 14.11 -2.92
CA PHE A 147 3.27 14.87 -3.14
C PHE A 147 3.55 16.35 -3.41
N PRO A 148 4.33 16.69 -4.45
CA PRO A 148 4.63 18.08 -4.77
C PRO A 148 3.37 18.81 -5.24
N ALA A 149 3.01 19.93 -4.59
CA ALA A 149 1.86 20.76 -4.94
C ALA A 149 1.86 21.18 -6.43
N ALA A 150 3.04 21.36 -7.02
CA ALA A 150 3.23 21.71 -8.43
C ALA A 150 2.70 20.65 -9.41
N ALA A 151 2.66 19.37 -9.04
CA ALA A 151 2.09 18.31 -9.88
C ALA A 151 0.55 18.35 -9.90
N PHE A 152 -0.09 18.74 -8.80
CA PHE A 152 -1.55 18.67 -8.66
C PHE A 152 -2.27 19.90 -9.20
N HIS A 153 -1.68 21.09 -9.10
CA HIS A 153 -2.36 22.33 -9.50
C HIS A 153 -2.80 22.36 -10.98
N PRO A 154 -1.99 21.92 -11.96
CA PRO A 154 -2.43 21.81 -13.34
C PRO A 154 -3.43 20.66 -13.53
N ALA A 155 -3.22 19.53 -12.85
CA ALA A 155 -4.05 18.33 -12.99
C ALA A 155 -5.50 18.57 -12.55
N ILE A 156 -5.74 19.28 -11.44
CA ILE A 156 -7.10 19.63 -11.00
C ILE A 156 -7.82 20.59 -11.95
N LYS A 157 -7.09 21.30 -12.80
CA LYS A 157 -7.63 22.21 -13.82
C LYS A 157 -7.79 21.56 -15.20
N SER A 158 -7.46 20.26 -15.32
CA SER A 158 -7.56 19.54 -16.58
C SER A 158 -9.01 19.48 -17.06
N GLN A 159 -9.20 19.51 -18.39
CA GLN A 159 -10.49 19.24 -19.02
C GLN A 159 -10.83 17.75 -19.02
N ASN A 160 -9.86 16.88 -18.73
CA ASN A 160 -10.06 15.45 -18.63
C ASN A 160 -10.41 15.06 -17.19
N ASP A 161 -11.67 14.66 -16.97
CA ASP A 161 -12.17 14.29 -15.64
C ASP A 161 -11.41 13.10 -15.01
N ALA A 162 -10.79 12.21 -15.80
CA ALA A 162 -9.96 11.13 -15.26
C ALA A 162 -8.64 11.65 -14.66
N VAL A 163 -8.06 12.71 -15.25
CA VAL A 163 -6.88 13.38 -14.69
C VAL A 163 -7.24 14.09 -13.38
N VAL A 164 -8.36 14.82 -13.37
CA VAL A 164 -8.85 15.53 -12.17
C VAL A 164 -9.12 14.54 -11.04
N ASN A 165 -9.86 13.46 -11.31
CA ASN A 165 -10.13 12.42 -10.32
C ASN A 165 -8.85 11.74 -9.82
N THR A 166 -7.89 11.44 -10.71
CA THR A 166 -6.59 10.88 -10.30
C THR A 166 -5.85 11.81 -9.35
N ALA A 167 -5.78 13.11 -9.65
CA ALA A 167 -5.14 14.08 -8.77
C ALA A 167 -5.80 14.13 -7.38
N LEU A 168 -7.13 14.11 -7.33
CA LEU A 168 -7.90 14.10 -6.08
C LEU A 168 -7.67 12.81 -5.28
N ASP A 169 -7.68 11.64 -5.93
CA ASP A 169 -7.45 10.34 -5.29
C ASP A 169 -6.01 10.23 -4.74
N VAL A 170 -5.01 10.65 -5.51
CA VAL A 170 -3.62 10.68 -5.04
C VAL A 170 -3.47 11.60 -3.84
N MET A 171 -4.08 12.80 -3.86
CA MET A 171 -4.09 13.68 -2.69
C MET A 171 -4.85 13.06 -1.50
N ALA A 172 -5.89 12.26 -1.73
CA ALA A 172 -6.57 11.53 -0.66
C ALA A 172 -5.65 10.47 -0.01
N LEU A 173 -4.70 9.90 -0.74
CA LEU A 173 -3.72 8.94 -0.19
C LEU A 173 -2.61 9.61 0.62
N ALA A 174 -2.30 10.88 0.35
CA ALA A 174 -1.27 11.64 1.07
C ALA A 174 -1.54 11.75 2.58
N ARG A 175 -2.83 11.76 3.00
CA ARG A 175 -3.28 11.96 4.40
C ARG A 175 -2.50 13.05 5.14
N THR A 176 -2.39 14.23 4.52
CA THR A 176 -1.57 15.34 5.02
C THR A 176 -2.43 16.53 5.46
N ASN A 177 -1.88 17.39 6.32
CA ASN A 177 -2.45 18.71 6.62
C ASN A 177 -1.66 19.83 5.91
N ASP A 178 -1.00 19.50 4.80
CA ASP A 178 -0.23 20.46 4.01
C ASP A 178 -1.11 21.60 3.51
N GLU A 179 -0.67 22.85 3.71
CA GLU A 179 -1.43 24.03 3.31
C GLU A 179 -1.53 24.16 1.79
N GLY A 180 -0.52 23.71 1.04
CA GLY A 180 -0.51 23.71 -0.41
C GLY A 180 -1.58 22.78 -0.97
N ILE A 181 -1.61 21.53 -0.49
CA ILE A 181 -2.67 20.56 -0.84
C ILE A 181 -4.04 21.09 -0.42
N SER A 182 -4.17 21.65 0.78
CA SER A 182 -5.43 22.23 1.25
C SER A 182 -5.95 23.36 0.35
N LYS A 183 -5.05 24.24 -0.13
CA LYS A 183 -5.39 25.31 -1.09
C LYS A 183 -5.84 24.75 -2.43
N ILE A 184 -5.19 23.69 -2.91
CA ILE A 184 -5.54 23.02 -4.17
C ILE A 184 -6.92 22.37 -4.07
N LEU A 185 -7.21 21.64 -3.00
CA LEU A 185 -8.50 20.99 -2.79
C LEU A 185 -9.65 22.01 -2.71
N LYS A 186 -9.46 23.14 -2.04
CA LYS A 186 -10.44 24.23 -1.98
C LYS A 186 -10.70 24.90 -3.34
N ALA A 187 -9.71 24.87 -4.23
CA ALA A 187 -9.80 25.45 -5.58
C ALA A 187 -10.21 24.43 -6.66
N ALA A 188 -10.39 23.16 -6.30
CA ALA A 188 -10.73 22.12 -7.26
C ALA A 188 -12.15 22.35 -7.84
N PRO A 189 -12.34 22.12 -9.15
CA PRO A 189 -13.65 22.29 -9.77
C PRO A 189 -14.63 21.26 -9.20
N MET A 190 -15.81 21.71 -8.80
CA MET A 190 -16.89 20.83 -8.34
C MET A 190 -17.79 20.45 -9.51
N LYS A 191 -17.73 19.18 -9.92
CA LYS A 191 -18.61 18.58 -10.93
C LYS A 191 -19.23 17.29 -10.37
N PRO A 192 -20.43 16.88 -10.80
CA PRO A 192 -20.99 15.58 -10.40
C PRO A 192 -20.02 14.40 -10.62
N SER A 193 -19.18 14.46 -11.66
CA SER A 193 -18.20 13.43 -12.02
C SER A 193 -16.98 13.32 -11.10
N ASN A 194 -16.70 14.33 -10.25
CA ASN A 194 -15.51 14.33 -9.38
C ASN A 194 -15.80 14.63 -7.90
N MET A 195 -17.05 15.00 -7.57
CA MET A 195 -17.39 15.51 -6.25
C MET A 195 -17.18 14.48 -5.14
N HIS A 196 -17.45 13.20 -5.41
CA HIS A 196 -17.18 12.11 -4.46
C HIS A 196 -15.68 12.02 -4.13
N THR A 197 -14.81 12.07 -5.14
CA THR A 197 -13.35 12.05 -4.99
C THR A 197 -12.84 13.29 -4.27
N LEU A 198 -13.38 14.47 -4.58
CA LEU A 198 -13.05 15.72 -3.91
C LEU A 198 -13.42 15.67 -2.42
N VAL A 199 -14.64 15.24 -2.09
CA VAL A 199 -15.11 15.11 -0.70
C VAL A 199 -14.24 14.13 0.07
N ARG A 200 -13.87 12.99 -0.52
CA ARG A 200 -12.94 12.03 0.09
C ARG A 200 -11.57 12.67 0.35
N ALA A 201 -11.00 13.37 -0.63
CA ALA A 201 -9.71 14.03 -0.50
C ALA A 201 -9.72 15.13 0.56
N MET A 202 -10.78 15.95 0.62
CA MET A 202 -10.97 16.99 1.63
C MET A 202 -11.09 16.39 3.04
N ALA A 203 -11.95 15.38 3.22
CA ALA A 203 -12.11 14.72 4.52
C ALA A 203 -10.80 14.10 5.02
N THR A 204 -9.99 13.55 4.11
CA THR A 204 -8.72 12.92 4.45
C THR A 204 -7.61 13.92 4.81
N ASN A 205 -7.66 15.13 4.26
CA ASN A 205 -6.62 16.15 4.42
C ASN A 205 -7.06 17.31 5.35
N GLY A 206 -7.81 16.98 6.41
CA GLY A 206 -8.17 17.94 7.46
C GLY A 206 -9.24 18.96 7.09
N LEU A 207 -9.94 18.80 5.96
CA LEU A 207 -10.99 19.68 5.47
C LEU A 207 -12.39 19.06 5.61
N ALA A 208 -12.61 18.26 6.65
CA ALA A 208 -13.85 17.52 6.87
C ALA A 208 -15.08 18.43 7.01
N ASP A 209 -14.93 19.59 7.67
CA ASP A 209 -16.03 20.56 7.82
C ASP A 209 -16.46 21.13 6.46
N GLN A 210 -15.49 21.52 5.62
CA GLN A 210 -15.78 22.01 4.28
C GLN A 210 -16.35 20.90 3.38
N ALA A 211 -15.90 19.66 3.54
CA ALA A 211 -16.46 18.53 2.82
C ALA A 211 -17.92 18.26 3.24
N LEU A 212 -18.26 18.43 4.53
CA LEU A 212 -19.63 18.33 5.02
C LEU A 212 -20.54 19.38 4.37
N ASP A 213 -20.08 20.63 4.25
CA ASP A 213 -20.86 21.69 3.57
C ASP A 213 -21.18 21.34 2.10
N ILE A 214 -20.26 20.67 1.41
CA ILE A 214 -20.47 20.20 0.04
C ILE A 214 -21.54 19.10 0.02
N ILE A 215 -21.46 18.12 0.93
CA ILE A 215 -22.43 17.02 1.01
C ILE A 215 -23.85 17.53 1.26
N LEU A 216 -24.00 18.49 2.17
CA LEU A 216 -25.32 19.03 2.53
C LEU A 216 -25.98 19.79 1.36
N LYS A 217 -25.19 20.34 0.43
CA LYS A 217 -25.68 21.05 -0.77
C LYS A 217 -25.89 20.15 -1.99
N ASN A 218 -25.35 18.92 -1.98
CA ASN A 218 -25.31 18.03 -3.14
C ASN A 218 -25.67 16.58 -2.76
N SER A 219 -26.71 16.41 -1.95
CA SER A 219 -27.11 15.11 -1.38
C SER A 219 -27.57 14.08 -2.42
N GLU A 220 -27.87 14.53 -3.64
CA GLU A 220 -28.25 13.72 -4.80
C GLU A 220 -27.06 13.02 -5.48
N VAL A 221 -25.83 13.46 -5.21
CA VAL A 221 -24.63 12.86 -5.81
C VAL A 221 -24.40 11.46 -5.22
N LYS A 222 -24.41 10.46 -6.10
CA LYS A 222 -24.22 9.06 -5.72
C LYS A 222 -22.88 8.86 -5.01
N TYR A 223 -22.90 8.09 -3.92
CA TYR A 223 -21.72 7.69 -3.13
C TYR A 223 -21.00 8.84 -2.39
N ILE A 224 -21.54 10.06 -2.36
CA ILE A 224 -20.85 11.20 -1.72
C ILE A 224 -20.70 11.01 -0.20
N ASN A 225 -21.68 10.37 0.45
CA ASN A 225 -21.63 10.05 1.88
C ASN A 225 -20.56 8.99 2.15
N GLU A 226 -20.53 7.91 1.38
CA GLU A 226 -19.56 6.82 1.50
C GLU A 226 -18.13 7.32 1.25
N ALA A 227 -17.95 8.21 0.29
CA ALA A 227 -16.66 8.84 0.00
C ALA A 227 -16.17 9.70 1.17
N PHE A 228 -17.06 10.48 1.79
CA PHE A 228 -16.76 11.25 2.99
C PHE A 228 -16.33 10.36 4.16
N ILE A 229 -17.10 9.32 4.44
CA ILE A 229 -16.81 8.38 5.54
C ILE A 229 -15.51 7.62 5.29
N SER A 230 -15.25 7.20 4.05
CA SER A 230 -13.98 6.59 3.64
C SER A 230 -12.80 7.53 3.85
N GLY A 231 -12.97 8.83 3.55
CA GLY A 231 -11.95 9.85 3.78
C GLY A 231 -11.65 10.08 5.26
N LEU A 232 -12.70 10.20 6.08
CA LEU A 232 -12.57 10.33 7.55
C LEU A 232 -11.77 9.16 8.14
N GLY A 233 -12.06 7.92 7.72
CA GLY A 233 -11.38 6.73 8.24
C GLY A 233 -11.43 6.66 9.77
N SER A 234 -10.27 6.67 10.43
CA SER A 234 -10.17 6.66 11.91
C SER A 234 -10.75 7.91 12.58
N ASP A 235 -10.93 9.01 11.83
CA ASP A 235 -11.43 10.29 12.37
C ASP A 235 -12.95 10.32 12.49
N ALA A 236 -13.64 9.31 11.97
CA ALA A 236 -15.11 9.23 12.03
C ALA A 236 -15.67 9.39 13.44
N LYS A 237 -15.02 8.79 14.44
CA LYS A 237 -15.44 8.90 15.85
C LYS A 237 -15.28 10.32 16.40
N ALA A 238 -14.12 10.94 16.17
CA ALA A 238 -13.87 12.31 16.62
C ALA A 238 -14.79 13.31 15.91
N PHE A 239 -15.02 13.10 14.61
CA PHE A 239 -15.95 13.90 13.82
C PHE A 239 -17.39 13.79 14.37
N GLN A 240 -17.87 12.57 14.63
CA GLN A 240 -19.20 12.35 15.22
C GLN A 240 -19.34 13.05 16.58
N GLN A 241 -18.32 12.95 17.45
CA GLN A 241 -18.34 13.60 18.76
C GLN A 241 -18.40 15.13 18.67
N LYS A 242 -17.68 15.72 17.70
CA LYS A 242 -17.67 17.17 17.47
C LYS A 242 -19.01 17.68 16.94
N HIS A 243 -19.64 16.98 16.01
CA HIS A 243 -20.82 17.48 15.30
C HIS A 243 -22.16 16.97 15.84
N GLY A 244 -22.18 15.89 16.62
CA GLY A 244 -23.41 15.31 17.16
C GLY A 244 -24.37 14.85 16.06
N LYS A 245 -25.63 15.29 16.13
CA LYS A 245 -26.67 14.93 15.13
C LYS A 245 -26.48 15.75 13.85
N LEU A 246 -26.56 15.07 12.70
CA LEU A 246 -26.47 15.71 11.39
C LEU A 246 -27.85 15.87 10.75
N ALA A 247 -28.00 16.88 9.88
CA ALA A 247 -29.24 17.11 9.13
C ALA A 247 -29.50 15.98 8.10
N ASN A 248 -28.43 15.47 7.47
CA ASN A 248 -28.51 14.37 6.52
C ASN A 248 -28.56 13.02 7.28
N LYS A 249 -29.75 12.41 7.32
CA LYS A 249 -29.98 11.13 8.03
C LYS A 249 -29.22 9.95 7.45
N ALA A 250 -29.05 9.90 6.12
CA ALA A 250 -28.28 8.84 5.49
C ALA A 250 -26.82 8.92 5.92
N LEU A 251 -26.24 10.12 5.89
CA LEU A 251 -24.88 10.36 6.38
C LEU A 251 -24.73 10.06 7.87
N GLU A 252 -25.69 10.50 8.70
CA GLU A 252 -25.69 10.22 10.15
C GLU A 252 -25.62 8.72 10.45
N ASN A 253 -26.39 7.91 9.72
CA ASN A 253 -26.42 6.46 9.90
C ASN A 253 -25.09 5.80 9.51
N ILE A 254 -24.50 6.19 8.38
CA ILE A 254 -23.21 5.65 7.94
C ILE A 254 -22.09 6.10 8.89
N LEU A 255 -22.11 7.36 9.33
CA LEU A 255 -21.15 7.90 10.30
C LEU A 255 -21.22 7.15 11.63
N ALA A 256 -22.42 6.84 12.14
CA ALA A 256 -22.59 6.08 13.37
C ALA A 256 -22.02 4.65 13.26
N SER A 257 -22.18 4.00 12.10
CA SER A 257 -21.58 2.68 11.84
C SER A 257 -20.04 2.76 11.77
N ALA A 258 -19.53 3.76 11.03
CA ALA A 258 -18.10 3.99 10.90
C ALA A 258 -17.44 4.36 12.24
N ALA A 259 -18.06 5.21 13.05
CA ALA A 259 -17.54 5.61 14.36
C ALA A 259 -17.47 4.45 15.37
N LYS A 260 -18.38 3.47 15.29
CA LYS A 260 -18.34 2.25 16.11
C LYS A 260 -17.19 1.31 15.73
N THR A 261 -16.87 1.25 14.44
CA THR A 261 -15.82 0.39 13.87
C THR A 261 -14.46 1.08 13.76
N ALA A 262 -14.44 2.41 13.83
CA ALA A 262 -13.25 3.23 13.83
C ALA A 262 -12.41 2.87 15.04
N LYS A 263 -11.28 2.20 14.78
CA LYS A 263 -10.20 2.09 15.76
C LYS A 263 -9.80 3.53 16.11
N THR A 264 -9.83 3.86 17.40
CA THR A 264 -9.42 5.18 17.91
C THR A 264 -8.10 5.55 17.23
N LYS A 265 -8.05 6.72 16.59
CA LYS A 265 -6.81 7.27 16.04
C LYS A 265 -5.79 7.26 17.17
N THR A 266 -4.88 6.28 17.20
CA THR A 266 -3.64 6.43 17.95
C THR A 266 -3.02 7.70 17.39
N ALA A 267 -2.60 8.62 18.27
CA ALA A 267 -1.94 9.85 17.85
C ALA A 267 -0.95 9.55 16.72
N VAL A 268 -0.90 10.39 15.68
CA VAL A 268 0.01 10.17 14.54
C VAL A 268 1.39 9.83 15.09
N ASP A 269 1.86 8.63 14.78
CA ASP A 269 3.09 8.09 15.34
C ASP A 269 4.24 9.06 15.12
N GLY A 270 4.99 9.37 16.19
CA GLY A 270 6.11 10.30 16.13
C GLY A 270 5.77 11.78 15.93
N ALA A 271 4.50 12.22 15.95
CA ALA A 271 4.12 13.62 15.67
C ALA A 271 4.74 14.67 16.62
N HIS A 272 5.19 14.26 17.81
CA HIS A 272 5.85 15.12 18.78
C HIS A 272 7.37 15.25 18.55
N LEU A 273 7.94 14.38 17.71
CA LEU A 273 9.36 14.37 17.38
C LEU A 273 9.70 15.51 16.42
N LYS A 274 10.86 16.11 16.60
CA LYS A 274 11.38 17.21 15.77
C LYS A 274 12.80 16.90 15.31
N SER A 275 13.24 17.62 14.27
CA SER A 275 14.62 17.58 13.77
C SER A 275 15.16 16.16 13.55
N GLU A 276 16.31 15.83 14.15
CA GLU A 276 16.97 14.54 13.95
C GLU A 276 16.15 13.37 14.50
N ALA A 277 15.37 13.58 15.57
CA ALA A 277 14.51 12.54 16.11
C ALA A 277 13.41 12.14 15.12
N LEU A 278 12.87 13.11 14.38
CA LEU A 278 11.89 12.84 13.32
C LEU A 278 12.55 12.17 12.11
N ALA A 279 13.77 12.56 11.74
CA ALA A 279 14.52 11.91 10.67
C ALA A 279 14.83 10.45 11.02
N SER A 280 15.32 10.20 12.24
CA SER A 280 15.57 8.87 12.81
C SER A 280 14.31 8.02 12.85
N PHE A 281 13.17 8.58 13.28
CA PHE A 281 11.87 7.89 13.26
C PHE A 281 11.47 7.43 11.85
N LYS A 282 11.66 8.28 10.82
CA LYS A 282 11.34 7.95 9.43
C LYS A 282 12.24 6.84 8.87
N ARG A 283 13.56 6.95 9.07
CA ARG A 283 14.53 5.90 8.69
C ARG A 283 14.25 4.59 9.43
N GLY A 284 13.84 4.69 10.69
CA GLY A 284 13.50 3.55 11.53
C GLY A 284 12.28 2.80 11.04
N LYS A 285 11.24 3.51 10.59
CA LYS A 285 10.05 2.91 9.97
C LYS A 285 10.41 2.11 8.73
N GLU A 286 11.26 2.66 7.87
CA GLU A 286 11.73 1.98 6.68
C GLU A 286 12.52 0.72 7.04
N SER A 287 13.51 0.84 7.93
CA SER A 287 14.34 -0.28 8.39
C SER A 287 13.53 -1.39 9.08
N TYR A 288 12.49 -1.04 9.85
CA TYR A 288 11.55 -1.99 10.47
C TYR A 288 10.86 -2.90 9.44
N ILE A 289 10.55 -2.35 8.25
CA ILE A 289 9.89 -3.08 7.16
C ILE A 289 10.93 -3.80 6.29
N THR A 290 12.09 -3.18 6.04
CA THR A 290 13.07 -3.68 5.07
C THR A 290 14.22 -4.42 5.74
N LYS A 291 15.29 -3.73 6.09
CA LYS A 291 16.59 -4.29 6.49
C LYS A 291 16.52 -5.15 7.76
N ALA A 292 15.71 -4.73 8.74
CA ALA A 292 15.52 -5.45 9.99
C ALA A 292 14.36 -6.46 9.91
N ALA A 293 13.44 -6.29 8.95
CA ALA A 293 12.30 -7.16 8.69
C ALA A 293 11.47 -7.53 9.94
N CYS A 294 11.43 -6.65 10.94
CA CYS A 294 10.76 -6.88 12.22
C CYS A 294 9.25 -7.11 12.04
N PHE A 295 8.66 -6.47 11.02
CA PHE A 295 7.24 -6.62 10.69
C PHE A 295 6.82 -8.06 10.41
N GLY A 296 7.74 -8.93 9.95
CA GLY A 296 7.43 -10.33 9.63
C GLY A 296 7.02 -11.15 10.85
N CYS A 297 7.48 -10.77 12.05
CA CYS A 297 7.12 -11.43 13.31
C CYS A 297 6.21 -10.55 14.18
N HIS A 298 6.41 -9.23 14.18
CA HIS A 298 5.68 -8.30 15.05
C HIS A 298 4.49 -7.60 14.36
N GLY A 299 4.26 -7.88 13.07
CA GLY A 299 3.22 -7.26 12.26
C GLY A 299 3.57 -5.85 11.78
N GLY A 300 2.95 -5.40 10.68
CA GLY A 300 3.16 -4.04 10.15
C GLY A 300 2.71 -2.91 11.08
N ASN A 301 1.83 -3.22 12.03
CA ASN A 301 1.31 -2.30 13.04
C ASN A 301 1.83 -2.59 14.46
N GLY A 302 2.85 -3.45 14.62
CA GLY A 302 3.43 -3.78 15.92
C GLY A 302 2.50 -4.51 16.89
N ALA A 303 1.34 -5.01 16.45
CA ALA A 303 0.37 -5.70 17.31
C ALA A 303 0.80 -7.12 17.71
N GLY A 304 1.91 -7.61 17.15
CA GLY A 304 2.35 -8.99 17.31
C GLY A 304 1.61 -9.96 16.40
N LEU A 305 2.14 -11.17 16.29
CA LEU A 305 1.52 -12.29 15.59
C LEU A 305 1.49 -13.50 16.54
N PRO A 306 0.34 -14.19 16.67
CA PRO A 306 0.24 -15.38 17.50
C PRO A 306 1.35 -16.39 17.20
N ASN A 307 2.00 -16.90 18.26
CA ASN A 307 3.11 -17.87 18.21
C ASN A 307 4.42 -17.40 17.57
N LEU A 308 4.50 -16.18 17.03
CA LEU A 308 5.70 -15.62 16.40
C LEU A 308 6.33 -14.50 17.22
N GLY A 309 5.63 -13.37 17.37
CA GLY A 309 6.18 -12.18 18.01
C GLY A 309 5.16 -11.52 18.94
N PRO A 310 5.54 -11.14 20.16
CA PRO A 310 4.66 -10.38 21.04
C PRO A 310 4.39 -8.96 20.50
N PRO A 311 3.35 -8.27 21.00
CA PRO A 311 3.10 -6.88 20.65
C PRO A 311 4.25 -5.97 21.08
N LEU A 312 4.56 -4.98 20.23
CA LEU A 312 5.54 -3.92 20.48
C LEU A 312 4.89 -2.66 21.05
N ALA A 313 3.56 -2.55 21.03
CA ALA A 313 2.88 -1.35 21.49
C ALA A 313 1.44 -1.59 21.99
N PRO A 314 1.03 -0.86 23.06
CA PRO A 314 1.95 -0.29 24.07
C PRO A 314 2.80 -1.43 24.65
N SER A 315 4.07 -1.22 24.98
CA SER A 315 4.90 -2.29 25.56
C SER A 315 5.93 -1.72 26.53
N GLU A 316 5.96 -2.24 27.75
CA GLU A 316 6.95 -1.85 28.76
C GLU A 316 8.38 -2.22 28.36
N TRP A 317 8.55 -3.24 27.50
CA TRP A 317 9.84 -3.63 26.95
C TRP A 317 10.38 -2.62 25.95
N VAL A 318 9.48 -1.99 25.19
CA VAL A 318 9.82 -0.99 24.18
C VAL A 318 9.97 0.40 24.80
N ALA A 319 8.99 0.85 25.60
CA ALA A 319 8.97 2.19 26.17
C ALA A 319 9.88 2.38 27.39
N GLY A 320 10.29 1.28 28.05
CA GLY A 320 11.17 1.31 29.23
C GLY A 320 12.64 1.62 28.92
N ASP A 321 13.55 0.96 29.62
CA ASP A 321 15.00 1.17 29.49
C ASP A 321 15.49 0.91 28.04
N PRO A 322 16.06 1.93 27.36
CA PRO A 322 16.59 1.77 26.01
C PRO A 322 17.80 0.82 25.94
N GLU A 323 18.59 0.67 27.02
CA GLU A 323 19.71 -0.28 27.02
C GLU A 323 19.20 -1.73 27.00
N ARG A 324 18.16 -2.03 27.79
CA ARG A 324 17.45 -3.31 27.75
C ARG A 324 16.89 -3.62 26.36
N LEU A 325 16.26 -2.64 25.71
CA LEU A 325 15.75 -2.81 24.35
C LEU A 325 16.89 -3.06 23.34
N ALA A 326 18.02 -2.37 23.49
CA ALA A 326 19.19 -2.58 22.63
C ALA A 326 19.77 -3.99 22.81
N LYS A 327 19.80 -4.52 24.04
CA LYS A 327 20.21 -5.91 24.33
C LYS A 327 19.30 -6.93 23.63
N LEU A 328 17.99 -6.72 23.69
CA LEU A 328 17.00 -7.56 22.98
C LEU A 328 17.21 -7.54 21.48
N MET A 329 17.37 -6.37 20.87
CA MET A 329 17.57 -6.28 19.43
C MET A 329 18.90 -6.91 19.00
N LEU A 330 19.99 -6.64 19.72
CA LEU A 330 21.31 -7.11 19.32
C LEU A 330 21.46 -8.64 19.52
N VAL A 331 21.03 -9.18 20.65
CA VAL A 331 21.32 -10.58 21.01
C VAL A 331 20.11 -11.50 20.81
N GLY A 332 18.91 -10.94 20.77
CA GLY A 332 17.67 -11.71 20.65
C GLY A 332 17.12 -12.19 21.98
N MET A 333 15.97 -12.87 21.92
CA MET A 333 15.26 -13.39 23.08
C MET A 333 14.65 -14.76 22.81
N THR A 334 14.59 -15.61 23.83
CA THR A 334 13.94 -16.92 23.79
C THR A 334 13.10 -17.18 25.04
N GLY A 335 12.14 -18.10 24.90
CA GLY A 335 11.28 -18.54 25.98
C GLY A 335 10.11 -17.59 26.26
N PRO A 336 9.37 -17.85 27.35
CA PRO A 336 8.23 -17.04 27.71
C PRO A 336 8.62 -15.59 28.01
N VAL A 337 7.74 -14.66 27.64
CA VAL A 337 7.87 -13.23 27.96
C VAL A 337 6.52 -12.67 28.36
N THR A 338 6.49 -11.85 29.40
CA THR A 338 5.28 -11.14 29.82
C THR A 338 5.29 -9.74 29.24
N VAL A 339 4.28 -9.37 28.45
CA VAL A 339 4.10 -8.01 27.90
C VAL A 339 2.73 -7.49 28.33
N ASN A 340 2.70 -6.33 29.00
CA ASN A 340 1.50 -5.75 29.61
C ASN A 340 0.68 -6.75 30.44
N GLY A 341 1.35 -7.55 31.27
CA GLY A 341 0.68 -8.56 32.12
C GLY A 341 0.18 -9.80 31.38
N THR A 342 0.29 -9.87 30.05
CA THR A 342 -0.06 -11.07 29.27
C THR A 342 1.19 -11.89 29.00
N LYS A 343 1.15 -13.18 29.30
CA LYS A 343 2.26 -14.11 29.05
C LYS A 343 2.21 -14.64 27.63
N TYR A 344 3.29 -14.45 26.88
CA TYR A 344 3.50 -14.96 25.54
C TYR A 344 4.53 -16.08 25.57
N THR A 345 4.32 -17.14 24.78
CA THR A 345 5.25 -18.26 24.62
C THR A 345 5.57 -18.47 23.14
N PRO A 346 6.36 -17.58 22.52
CA PRO A 346 6.74 -17.73 21.12
C PRO A 346 7.44 -19.07 20.90
N ALA A 347 7.06 -19.78 19.82
CA ALA A 347 7.72 -21.03 19.46
C ALA A 347 9.09 -20.78 18.82
N ALA A 348 9.26 -19.62 18.20
CA ALA A 348 10.50 -19.17 17.58
C ALA A 348 11.31 -18.28 18.53
N VAL A 349 12.64 -18.39 18.43
CA VAL A 349 13.57 -17.43 19.03
C VAL A 349 13.47 -16.11 18.26
N MET A 350 13.39 -14.98 18.96
CA MET A 350 13.61 -13.67 18.34
C MET A 350 15.11 -13.56 18.03
N PRO A 351 15.54 -13.59 16.77
CA PRO A 351 16.96 -13.57 16.44
C PRO A 351 17.57 -12.20 16.75
N GLY A 352 18.79 -12.21 17.28
CA GLY A 352 19.58 -10.99 17.46
C GLY A 352 20.14 -10.49 16.13
N ILE A 353 20.10 -9.17 15.90
CA ILE A 353 20.63 -8.53 14.70
C ILE A 353 22.11 -8.12 14.83
N LYS A 354 22.79 -8.49 15.93
CA LYS A 354 24.19 -8.15 16.18
C LYS A 354 25.15 -8.54 15.06
N HIS A 355 24.87 -9.67 14.38
CA HIS A 355 25.72 -10.24 13.33
C HIS A 355 25.27 -9.90 11.91
N ASN A 356 24.22 -9.11 11.73
CA ASN A 356 23.77 -8.70 10.40
C ASN A 356 24.66 -7.53 9.89
N PRO A 357 25.51 -7.74 8.87
CA PRO A 357 26.41 -6.69 8.37
C PRO A 357 25.66 -5.54 7.69
N ALA A 358 24.41 -5.74 7.29
CA ALA A 358 23.57 -4.71 6.69
C ALA A 358 22.96 -3.72 7.71
N LEU A 359 23.03 -4.03 9.02
CA LEU A 359 22.45 -3.21 10.09
C LEU A 359 23.55 -2.58 10.96
N LYS A 360 23.84 -1.31 10.70
CA LYS A 360 24.78 -0.51 11.48
C LYS A 360 24.11 -0.01 12.77
N ASP A 361 24.92 0.51 13.70
CA ASP A 361 24.40 1.04 14.97
C ASP A 361 23.35 2.15 14.78
N GLN A 362 23.48 2.95 13.72
CA GLN A 362 22.48 3.95 13.36
C GLN A 362 21.17 3.32 12.91
N ASP A 363 21.19 2.26 12.07
CA ASP A 363 19.97 1.59 11.62
C ASP A 363 19.20 0.98 12.80
N VAL A 364 19.92 0.40 13.77
CA VAL A 364 19.31 -0.15 15.00
C VAL A 364 18.72 0.96 15.86
N ALA A 365 19.45 2.06 16.06
CA ALA A 365 18.97 3.22 16.82
C ALA A 365 17.74 3.86 16.19
N ASP A 366 17.69 3.91 14.86
CA ASP A 366 16.55 4.41 14.10
C ASP A 366 15.33 3.51 14.30
N VAL A 367 15.47 2.18 14.16
CA VAL A 367 14.36 1.24 14.43
C VAL A 367 13.87 1.35 15.86
N MET A 368 14.78 1.44 16.85
CA MET A 368 14.41 1.66 18.25
C MET A 368 13.62 2.95 18.44
N THR A 369 14.07 4.05 17.83
CA THR A 369 13.38 5.34 17.89
C THR A 369 11.98 5.27 17.27
N TYR A 370 11.84 4.54 16.16
CA TYR A 370 10.54 4.29 15.53
C TYR A 370 9.58 3.54 16.45
N ILE A 371 9.94 2.35 16.92
CA ILE A 371 9.04 1.51 17.74
C ILE A 371 8.71 2.16 19.09
N ARG A 372 9.62 2.97 19.64
CA ARG A 372 9.41 3.76 20.88
C ARG A 372 8.44 4.92 20.72
N ASN A 373 8.10 5.28 19.49
CA ASN A 373 7.23 6.42 19.18
C ASN A 373 6.09 6.04 18.22
N ALA A 374 5.88 4.74 17.99
CA ALA A 374 4.84 4.20 17.14
C ALA A 374 3.73 3.50 17.95
N TRP A 375 2.53 3.46 17.36
CA TRP A 375 1.37 2.72 17.84
C TRP A 375 0.96 3.04 19.28
N GLY A 376 1.15 4.30 19.68
CA GLY A 376 0.84 4.79 21.03
C GLY A 376 1.98 4.72 22.04
N ASN A 377 3.14 4.15 21.70
CA ASN A 377 4.35 4.34 22.51
C ASN A 377 4.79 5.82 22.42
N LYS A 378 5.35 6.32 23.53
CA LYS A 378 5.93 7.66 23.62
C LYS A 378 7.12 7.63 24.57
N ALA A 379 8.32 7.58 24.02
CA ALA A 379 9.55 7.52 24.80
C ALA A 379 10.70 8.19 24.05
N GLU A 380 11.75 8.57 24.80
CA GLU A 380 12.90 9.27 24.26
C GLU A 380 13.55 8.52 23.08
N PRO A 381 13.98 9.24 22.03
CA PRO A 381 14.76 8.69 20.92
C PRO A 381 16.04 8.00 21.40
N VAL A 382 16.55 7.07 20.60
CA VAL A 382 17.75 6.30 20.92
C VAL A 382 18.90 6.75 20.02
N SER A 383 20.08 6.94 20.62
CA SER A 383 21.28 7.33 19.90
C SER A 383 22.08 6.12 19.41
N ALA A 384 22.79 6.26 18.29
CA ALA A 384 23.72 5.25 17.80
C ALA A 384 24.85 4.95 18.79
N SER A 385 25.25 5.93 19.61
CA SER A 385 26.27 5.76 20.66
C SER A 385 25.82 4.74 21.72
N LEU A 386 24.54 4.78 22.13
CA LEU A 386 23.98 3.80 23.05
C LEU A 386 24.04 2.40 22.44
N VAL A 387 23.60 2.24 21.19
CA VAL A 387 23.66 0.93 20.50
C VAL A 387 25.10 0.42 20.40
N LYS A 388 26.04 1.29 20.02
CA LYS A 388 27.46 0.95 19.92
C LYS A 388 28.03 0.46 21.25
N LYS A 389 27.73 1.17 22.34
CA LYS A 389 28.12 0.78 23.70
C LYS A 389 27.54 -0.59 24.06
N THR A 390 26.24 -0.80 23.82
CA THR A 390 25.57 -2.07 24.12
C THR A 390 26.11 -3.22 23.27
N ARG A 391 26.42 -2.98 21.99
CA ARG A 391 27.02 -3.99 21.10
C ARG A 391 28.40 -4.41 21.60
N ALA A 392 29.21 -3.47 22.07
CA ALA A 392 30.51 -3.78 22.69
C ALA A 392 30.33 -4.55 24.01
N ALA A 393 29.39 -4.14 24.87
CA ALA A 393 29.13 -4.80 26.15
C ALA A 393 28.56 -6.22 26.01
N THR A 394 27.90 -6.52 24.89
CA THR A 394 27.30 -7.83 24.60
C THR A 394 28.12 -8.65 23.60
N LYS A 395 29.35 -8.24 23.29
CA LYS A 395 30.19 -8.87 22.25
C LYS A 395 30.42 -10.37 22.50
N ASP A 396 30.56 -10.77 23.76
CA ASP A 396 30.90 -12.16 24.14
C ASP A 396 29.65 -13.03 24.34
N ARG A 397 28.45 -12.43 24.33
CA ARG A 397 27.20 -13.19 24.45
C ARG A 397 26.75 -13.70 23.09
N SER A 398 26.59 -15.02 22.99
CA SER A 398 26.10 -15.74 21.81
C SER A 398 24.69 -16.32 22.00
N THR A 399 24.22 -16.44 23.24
CA THR A 399 22.90 -16.99 23.56
C THR A 399 21.86 -15.89 23.73
N PRO A 400 20.65 -16.04 23.14
CA PRO A 400 19.52 -15.13 23.37
C PRO A 400 19.23 -14.91 24.86
N TYR A 401 18.64 -13.77 25.19
CA TYR A 401 18.17 -13.49 26.55
C TYR A 401 16.90 -14.28 26.88
N GLN A 402 16.71 -14.60 28.16
CA GLN A 402 15.40 -14.96 28.73
C GLN A 402 14.84 -13.77 29.51
N GLU A 403 13.53 -13.78 29.79
CA GLU A 403 12.88 -12.68 30.53
C GLU A 403 13.59 -12.35 31.86
N LYS A 404 14.02 -13.39 32.59
CA LYS A 404 14.77 -13.28 33.85
C LYS A 404 16.14 -12.61 33.75
N ASP A 405 16.73 -12.58 32.55
CA ASP A 405 18.06 -11.97 32.34
C ASP A 405 17.97 -10.44 32.22
N LEU A 406 16.76 -9.91 31.99
CA LEU A 406 16.51 -8.52 31.60
C LEU A 406 15.44 -7.82 32.45
N ARG A 407 14.79 -8.55 33.38
CA ARG A 407 14.00 -7.96 34.46
C ARG A 407 14.85 -7.91 35.74
N PRO A 408 14.89 -6.77 36.45
CA PRO A 408 15.49 -6.71 37.78
C PRO A 408 14.73 -7.58 38.79
#